data_AF-A0A954TE95-F1
#
_entry.id   AF-A0A954TE95-F1
#
_cell.length_a   1.000
_cell.length_b   1.000
_cell.length_c   1.000
_cell.angle_alpha   90.00
_cell.angle_beta   90.00
_cell.angle_gamma   90.00
#
_symmetry.space_group_name_H-M   'P 1'
#
loop_
_entity.id
_entity.type
_entity.pdbx_description
1 polymer ?
#
loop_
_entity_poly.entity_id
_entity_poly.type
_entity_poly.pdbx_seq_one_letter_code
_entity_poly.pdbx_strand_id
1 'polypeptide(L)'
;MHIRRLAPYVASIALLFTSVTIPTVHAQAERTRPVATVSIASLDKMLKDSRHLLEVCGVAEMGMFVLPMVEHYTQGLDKSKPIGVFVTLDGQMPSALICLPVASRQEFFKGLEGMGIEPDDLGDGVYEVTTPGQTLFAKDANGWLYVAQSEQELLRVPADPAAGLGNLPSRYNVATRIDVQALPPELKAMATEQMRIGFENAMAAQDDQSEEQQAATKAAGEAQLAQIEQ
;
A
#
# COMPACT_ATOMS: atom_id res chain seq x y z
N MET A 1 2.91 -83.40 21.09
CA MET A 1 3.09 -82.27 20.15
C MET A 1 4.21 -81.38 20.72
N HIS A 2 5.26 -81.18 19.92
CA HIS A 2 6.64 -80.79 20.30
C HIS A 2 6.79 -79.34 20.85
N ILE A 3 7.50 -79.14 21.97
CA ILE A 3 8.91 -78.67 22.14
C ILE A 3 9.18 -77.18 21.74
N ARG A 4 9.23 -76.30 22.75
CA ARG A 4 10.38 -75.48 23.22
C ARG A 4 11.39 -74.95 22.17
N ARG A 5 11.78 -73.64 22.26
CA ARG A 5 13.16 -73.03 22.20
C ARG A 5 13.16 -71.63 21.55
N LEU A 6 13.62 -70.59 22.25
CA LEU A 6 14.97 -69.96 22.26
C LEU A 6 15.12 -68.78 21.26
N ALA A 7 15.47 -67.59 21.78
CA ALA A 7 16.23 -66.53 21.08
C ALA A 7 17.70 -66.99 20.82
N PRO A 8 18.68 -66.21 20.29
CA PRO A 8 18.74 -64.86 19.68
C PRO A 8 19.62 -64.78 18.38
N TYR A 9 20.08 -63.57 18.00
CA TYR A 9 21.11 -63.16 16.99
C TYR A 9 20.59 -62.64 15.63
N VAL A 10 20.58 -61.31 15.43
CA VAL A 10 21.63 -60.42 14.89
C VAL A 10 21.70 -60.46 13.36
N ALA A 11 21.24 -59.37 12.74
CA ALA A 11 21.84 -58.80 11.54
C ALA A 11 21.45 -57.32 11.46
N SER A 12 22.34 -56.46 11.91
CA SER A 12 22.30 -55.02 11.67
C SER A 12 22.47 -54.76 10.18
N ILE A 13 21.52 -54.06 9.55
CA ILE A 13 21.80 -53.23 8.37
C ILE A 13 21.15 -51.87 8.63
N ALA A 14 22.01 -50.91 8.94
CA ALA A 14 21.69 -49.50 8.90
C ALA A 14 21.34 -49.13 7.46
N LEU A 15 20.11 -48.67 7.21
CA LEU A 15 19.80 -47.90 6.03
C LEU A 15 19.53 -46.46 6.48
N LEU A 16 20.49 -45.59 6.16
CA LEU A 16 20.35 -44.15 6.24
C LEU A 16 19.10 -43.74 5.44
N PHE A 17 18.04 -43.34 6.13
CA PHE A 17 17.05 -42.46 5.51
C PHE A 17 17.65 -41.06 5.52
N THR A 18 18.25 -40.71 4.38
CA THR A 18 18.66 -39.38 4.02
C THR A 18 17.50 -38.41 4.24
N SER A 19 17.68 -37.49 5.17
CA SER A 19 16.86 -36.30 5.33
C SER A 19 16.94 -35.52 4.01
N VAL A 20 15.93 -35.66 3.15
CA VAL A 20 15.72 -34.70 2.07
C VAL A 20 15.24 -33.42 2.76
N THR A 21 16.19 -32.58 3.16
CA THR A 21 15.94 -31.15 3.34
C THR A 21 15.54 -30.63 1.98
N ILE A 22 14.23 -30.62 1.71
CA ILE A 22 13.67 -29.76 0.68
C ILE A 22 14.12 -28.37 1.08
N PRO A 23 14.99 -27.68 0.31
CA PRO A 23 15.16 -26.27 0.54
C PRO A 23 13.77 -25.69 0.32
N THR A 24 13.16 -25.20 1.40
CA THR A 24 12.03 -24.27 1.31
C THR A 24 12.60 -23.09 0.55
N VAL A 25 12.54 -23.16 -0.77
CA VAL A 25 12.75 -22.06 -1.67
C VAL A 25 11.68 -21.07 -1.24
N HIS A 26 12.05 -20.17 -0.32
CA HIS A 26 11.37 -18.93 -0.06
C HIS A 26 11.59 -18.02 -1.26
N ALA A 27 11.28 -18.51 -2.46
CA ALA A 27 10.87 -17.67 -3.56
C ALA A 27 9.41 -17.28 -3.32
N GLN A 28 9.15 -16.63 -2.17
CA GLN A 28 8.37 -15.41 -2.25
C GLN A 28 9.25 -14.44 -3.04
N ALA A 29 9.27 -14.63 -4.37
CA ALA A 29 9.88 -13.70 -5.29
C ALA A 29 9.35 -12.32 -4.88
N GLU A 30 10.28 -11.46 -4.51
CA GLU A 30 10.05 -10.29 -3.67
C GLU A 30 8.74 -9.60 -4.05
N ARG A 31 7.77 -9.62 -3.13
CA ARG A 31 6.76 -8.57 -3.16
C ARG A 31 7.52 -7.31 -2.83
N THR A 32 7.83 -6.50 -3.85
CA THR A 32 8.58 -5.26 -3.68
C THR A 32 7.97 -4.48 -2.53
N ARG A 33 8.71 -4.35 -1.43
CA ARG A 33 8.24 -3.70 -0.20
C ARG A 33 7.86 -2.26 -0.56
N PRO A 34 6.62 -1.82 -0.34
CA PRO A 34 6.21 -0.46 -0.71
C PRO A 34 7.05 0.58 0.05
N VAL A 35 7.56 1.58 -0.66
CA VAL A 35 8.23 2.74 -0.06
C VAL A 35 7.23 3.72 0.53
N ALA A 36 6.01 3.75 -0.02
CA ALA A 36 4.90 4.49 0.54
C ALA A 36 3.61 3.68 0.43
N THR A 37 2.73 3.88 1.41
CA THR A 37 1.37 3.37 1.42
C THR A 37 0.44 4.56 1.64
N VAL A 38 -0.50 4.78 0.73
CA VAL A 38 -1.62 5.70 0.94
C VAL A 38 -2.84 4.87 1.29
N SER A 39 -3.50 5.25 2.38
CA SER A 39 -4.75 4.67 2.82
C SER A 39 -5.83 5.73 2.74
N ILE A 40 -6.95 5.38 2.12
CA ILE A 40 -8.17 6.17 2.12
C ILE A 40 -9.22 5.31 2.83
N ALA A 41 -9.91 5.91 3.79
CA ALA A 41 -10.96 5.23 4.54
C ALA A 41 -12.10 4.77 3.63
N SER A 42 -12.96 3.90 4.17
CA SER A 42 -14.15 3.48 3.45
C SER A 42 -15.06 4.68 3.16
N LEU A 43 -15.74 4.63 2.01
CA LEU A 43 -16.64 5.70 1.61
C LEU A 43 -17.74 5.91 2.65
N ASP A 44 -18.23 4.85 3.28
CA ASP A 44 -19.22 4.94 4.36
C ASP A 44 -18.72 5.79 5.54
N LYS A 45 -17.46 5.60 5.96
CA LYS A 45 -16.84 6.42 7.01
C LYS A 45 -16.71 7.87 6.56
N MET A 46 -16.17 8.10 5.35
CA MET A 46 -15.99 9.45 4.82
C MET A 46 -17.33 10.19 4.71
N LEU A 47 -18.38 9.54 4.23
CA LEU A 47 -19.72 10.12 4.14
C LEU A 47 -20.32 10.40 5.52
N LYS A 48 -20.10 9.52 6.50
CA LYS A 48 -20.52 9.74 7.88
C LYS A 48 -19.83 10.98 8.48
N ASP A 49 -18.52 11.07 8.33
CA ASP A 49 -17.75 12.20 8.87
C ASP A 49 -18.11 13.51 8.16
N SER A 50 -18.27 13.50 6.83
CA SER A 50 -18.70 14.67 6.05
C SER A 50 -20.09 15.15 6.46
N ARG A 51 -21.06 14.24 6.69
CA ARG A 51 -22.39 14.61 7.20
C ARG A 51 -22.30 15.29 8.56
N HIS A 52 -21.48 14.74 9.47
CA HIS A 52 -21.26 15.35 10.77
C HIS A 52 -20.67 16.77 10.67
N LEU A 53 -19.70 16.99 9.76
CA LEU A 53 -19.15 18.32 9.53
C LEU A 53 -20.20 19.29 8.97
N LEU A 54 -21.00 18.86 7.99
CA LEU A 54 -22.07 19.70 7.43
C LEU A 54 -23.10 20.10 8.50
N GLU A 55 -23.47 19.18 9.39
CA GLU A 55 -24.34 19.44 10.54
C GLU A 55 -23.75 20.48 11.48
N VAL A 56 -22.49 20.31 11.89
CA VAL A 56 -21.81 21.25 12.81
C VAL A 56 -21.63 22.63 12.18
N CYS A 57 -21.40 22.70 10.87
CA CYS A 57 -21.26 23.96 10.14
C CYS A 57 -22.61 24.63 9.79
N GLY A 58 -23.75 24.01 10.11
CA GLY A 58 -25.08 24.57 9.84
C GLY A 58 -25.47 24.60 8.37
N VAL A 59 -24.89 23.72 7.55
CA VAL A 59 -25.11 23.61 6.09
C VAL A 59 -25.53 22.20 5.69
N ALA A 60 -26.28 21.51 6.56
CA ALA A 60 -26.70 20.13 6.36
C ALA A 60 -27.50 19.93 5.06
N GLU A 61 -28.24 20.94 4.62
CA GLU A 61 -29.01 20.94 3.37
C GLU A 61 -28.13 20.75 2.13
N MET A 62 -26.84 21.12 2.17
CA MET A 62 -25.90 20.86 1.07
C MET A 62 -25.72 19.36 0.80
N GLY A 63 -25.93 18.52 1.82
CA GLY A 63 -25.90 17.06 1.68
C GLY A 63 -26.90 16.53 0.65
N MET A 64 -28.02 17.22 0.46
CA MET A 64 -29.05 16.83 -0.52
C MET A 64 -28.55 16.92 -1.97
N PHE A 65 -27.55 17.76 -2.24
CA PHE A 65 -26.96 17.92 -3.57
C PHE A 65 -25.68 17.10 -3.73
N VAL A 66 -24.84 17.05 -2.70
CA VAL A 66 -23.52 16.40 -2.76
C VAL A 66 -23.63 14.88 -2.71
N LEU A 67 -24.50 14.32 -1.87
CA LEU A 67 -24.57 12.86 -1.69
C LEU A 67 -24.97 12.11 -2.97
N PRO A 68 -25.99 12.55 -3.75
CA PRO A 68 -26.31 11.92 -5.03
C PRO A 68 -25.17 11.98 -6.04
N MET A 69 -24.39 13.07 -6.06
CA MET A 69 -23.21 13.18 -6.93
C MET A 69 -22.13 12.16 -6.53
N VAL A 70 -21.85 12.04 -5.24
CA VAL A 70 -20.89 11.03 -4.74
C VAL A 70 -21.36 9.62 -5.11
N GLU A 71 -22.65 9.33 -4.95
CA GLU A 71 -23.22 8.03 -5.34
C GLU A 71 -23.05 7.75 -6.83
N HIS A 72 -23.24 8.75 -7.69
CA HIS A 72 -23.04 8.62 -9.12
C HIS A 72 -21.59 8.25 -9.51
N TYR A 73 -20.59 8.87 -8.88
CA TYR A 73 -19.17 8.61 -9.17
C TYR A 73 -18.61 7.36 -8.48
N THR A 74 -19.35 6.77 -7.53
CA THR A 74 -18.89 5.63 -6.72
C THR A 74 -19.71 4.36 -6.95
N GLN A 75 -20.44 4.32 -8.08
CA GLN A 75 -21.21 3.14 -8.49
C GLN A 75 -20.29 1.93 -8.67
N GLY A 76 -20.79 0.75 -8.28
CA GLY A 76 -20.04 -0.49 -8.32
C GLY A 76 -18.93 -0.67 -7.27
N LEU A 77 -18.55 0.37 -6.52
CA LEU A 77 -17.56 0.25 -5.44
C LEU A 77 -18.17 -0.36 -4.17
N ASP A 78 -17.39 -1.19 -3.48
CA ASP A 78 -17.73 -1.64 -2.13
C ASP A 78 -17.36 -0.54 -1.12
N LYS A 79 -18.38 0.25 -0.76
CA LYS A 79 -18.29 1.44 0.08
C LYS A 79 -17.87 1.16 1.52
N SER A 80 -17.91 -0.10 1.94
CA SER A 80 -17.57 -0.53 3.29
C SER A 80 -16.06 -0.76 3.49
N LYS A 81 -15.32 -0.93 2.40
CA LYS A 81 -13.88 -1.22 2.43
C LYS A 81 -13.02 0.01 2.11
N PRO A 82 -11.79 0.08 2.61
CA PRO A 82 -10.86 1.16 2.30
C PRO A 82 -10.27 1.01 0.89
N ILE A 83 -9.76 2.12 0.35
CA ILE A 83 -8.91 2.13 -0.84
C ILE A 83 -7.45 2.16 -0.40
N GLY A 84 -6.61 1.39 -1.08
CA GLY A 84 -5.16 1.35 -0.84
C GLY A 84 -4.39 1.80 -2.07
N VAL A 85 -3.30 2.52 -1.88
CA VAL A 85 -2.28 2.74 -2.90
C VAL A 85 -0.93 2.33 -2.34
N PHE A 86 -0.25 1.41 -3.03
CA PHE A 86 1.08 0.95 -2.67
C PHE A 86 2.06 1.46 -3.69
N VAL A 87 3.02 2.28 -3.25
CA VAL A 87 4.04 2.85 -4.11
C VAL A 87 5.33 2.09 -3.90
N THR A 88 5.88 1.56 -4.98
CA THR A 88 7.20 0.94 -5.04
C THR A 88 8.13 1.78 -5.90
N LEU A 89 9.43 1.56 -5.79
CA LEU A 89 10.42 2.18 -6.67
C LEU A 89 11.06 1.09 -7.52
N ASP A 90 11.16 1.36 -8.82
CA ASP A 90 12.07 0.66 -9.72
C ASP A 90 13.24 1.63 -10.02
N GLY A 91 14.37 1.41 -9.35
CA GLY A 91 15.42 2.42 -9.25
C GLY A 91 14.91 3.71 -8.58
N GLN A 92 14.80 4.79 -9.37
CA GLN A 92 14.26 6.08 -8.92
C GLN A 92 12.82 6.34 -9.40
N MET A 93 12.28 5.49 -10.28
CA MET A 93 10.95 5.70 -10.86
C MET A 93 9.88 5.12 -9.94
N PRO A 94 8.91 5.93 -9.48
CA PRO A 94 7.80 5.44 -8.70
C PRO A 94 6.83 4.66 -9.58
N SER A 95 6.36 3.52 -9.07
CA SER A 95 5.18 2.86 -9.59
C SER A 95 4.14 2.66 -8.49
N ALA A 96 2.88 2.83 -8.85
CA ALA A 96 1.76 2.77 -7.93
C ALA A 96 0.81 1.65 -8.31
N LEU A 97 0.52 0.79 -7.33
CA LEU A 97 -0.57 -0.18 -7.38
C LEU A 97 -1.74 0.37 -6.58
N ILE A 98 -2.81 0.75 -7.27
CA ILE A 98 -4.06 1.21 -6.66
C ILE A 98 -4.98 0.00 -6.48
N CYS A 99 -5.57 -0.14 -5.30
CA CYS A 99 -6.47 -1.22 -4.94
C CYS A 99 -7.86 -0.66 -4.63
N LEU A 100 -8.80 -0.80 -5.55
CA LEU A 100 -10.17 -0.33 -5.43
C LEU A 100 -11.09 -1.47 -4.98
N PRO A 101 -11.88 -1.32 -3.91
CA PRO A 101 -12.82 -2.34 -3.49
C PRO A 101 -14.05 -2.30 -4.40
N VAL A 102 -14.39 -3.43 -5.04
CA VAL A 102 -15.49 -3.50 -6.02
C VAL A 102 -16.57 -4.45 -5.53
N ALA A 103 -17.80 -3.94 -5.44
CA ALA A 103 -18.99 -4.73 -5.13
C ALA A 103 -19.66 -5.26 -6.41
N SER A 104 -19.68 -4.44 -7.47
CA SER A 104 -20.25 -4.79 -8.77
C SER A 104 -19.37 -4.25 -9.90
N ARG A 105 -18.64 -5.16 -10.54
CA ARG A 105 -17.78 -4.84 -11.69
C ARG A 105 -18.57 -4.23 -12.84
N GLN A 106 -19.75 -4.80 -13.11
CA GLN A 106 -20.61 -4.34 -14.20
C GLN A 106 -21.04 -2.88 -13.99
N GLU A 107 -21.45 -2.53 -12.76
CA GLU A 107 -21.83 -1.15 -12.45
C GLU A 107 -20.64 -0.20 -12.49
N PHE A 108 -19.47 -0.65 -12.02
CA PHE A 108 -18.25 0.15 -12.06
C PHE A 108 -17.86 0.49 -13.50
N PHE A 109 -17.77 -0.50 -14.39
CA PHE A 109 -17.42 -0.27 -15.80
C PHE A 109 -18.46 0.53 -16.56
N LYS A 110 -19.76 0.28 -16.31
CA LYS A 110 -20.83 1.13 -16.87
C LYS A 110 -20.70 2.59 -16.43
N GLY A 111 -20.23 2.85 -15.21
CA GLY A 111 -19.90 4.18 -14.73
C GLY A 111 -18.76 4.82 -15.52
N LEU A 112 -17.70 4.07 -15.82
CA LEU A 112 -16.59 4.52 -16.67
C LEU A 112 -17.05 4.82 -18.11
N GLU A 113 -17.86 3.95 -18.70
CA GLU A 113 -18.44 4.15 -20.04
C GLU A 113 -19.26 5.46 -20.09
N GLY A 114 -20.04 5.74 -19.04
CA GLY A 114 -20.78 6.99 -18.90
C GLY A 114 -19.89 8.25 -18.87
N MET A 115 -18.60 8.09 -18.55
CA MET A 115 -17.58 9.15 -18.59
C MET A 115 -16.77 9.15 -19.91
N GLY A 116 -17.12 8.29 -20.87
CA GLY A 116 -16.40 8.13 -22.13
C GLY A 116 -15.10 7.33 -22.02
N ILE A 117 -14.97 6.51 -20.98
CA ILE A 117 -13.83 5.61 -20.78
C ILE A 117 -14.33 4.18 -21.00
N GLU A 118 -13.86 3.54 -22.06
CA GLU A 118 -14.20 2.16 -22.40
C GLU A 118 -12.94 1.30 -22.24
N PRO A 119 -12.87 0.44 -21.20
CA PRO A 119 -11.73 -0.46 -21.04
C PRO A 119 -11.77 -1.60 -22.06
N ASP A 120 -10.63 -1.89 -22.67
CA ASP A 120 -10.44 -3.05 -23.54
C ASP A 120 -10.19 -4.29 -22.67
N ASP A 121 -11.05 -5.32 -22.79
CA ASP A 121 -10.88 -6.59 -22.08
C ASP A 121 -9.77 -7.41 -22.75
N LEU A 122 -8.65 -7.60 -22.03
CA LEU A 122 -7.50 -8.37 -22.50
C LEU A 122 -7.60 -9.86 -22.12
N GLY A 123 -8.67 -10.26 -21.41
CA GLY A 123 -8.86 -11.61 -20.89
C GLY A 123 -8.33 -11.80 -19.46
N ASP A 124 -8.68 -12.93 -18.83
CA ASP A 124 -8.25 -13.30 -17.47
C ASP A 124 -8.53 -12.24 -16.38
N GLY A 125 -9.55 -11.42 -16.60
CA GLY A 125 -9.92 -10.31 -15.72
C GLY A 125 -8.97 -9.11 -15.79
N VAL A 126 -8.14 -9.02 -16.82
CA VAL A 126 -7.26 -7.88 -17.10
C VAL A 126 -7.90 -6.99 -18.15
N TYR A 127 -7.80 -5.69 -17.92
CA TYR A 127 -8.38 -4.64 -18.76
C TYR A 127 -7.32 -3.58 -19.05
N GLU A 128 -7.26 -3.12 -20.29
CA GLU A 128 -6.51 -1.92 -20.68
C GLU A 128 -7.44 -0.72 -20.63
N VAL A 129 -7.01 0.34 -19.96
CA VAL A 129 -7.78 1.58 -19.78
C VAL A 129 -6.98 2.71 -20.41
N THR A 130 -7.40 3.15 -21.59
CA THR A 130 -6.75 4.26 -22.28
C THR A 130 -7.46 5.57 -21.94
N THR A 131 -6.70 6.53 -21.42
CA THR A 131 -7.17 7.89 -21.12
C THR A 131 -6.29 8.92 -21.85
N PRO A 132 -6.74 10.17 -22.06
CA PRO A 132 -5.90 11.19 -22.68
C PRO A 132 -4.57 11.38 -21.91
N GLY A 133 -3.46 10.95 -22.53
CA GLY A 133 -2.11 11.12 -22.00
C GLY A 133 -1.52 9.91 -21.27
N GLN A 134 -2.28 8.83 -21.02
CA GLN A 134 -1.74 7.61 -20.40
C GLN A 134 -2.62 6.38 -20.65
N THR A 135 -1.96 5.23 -20.76
CA THR A 135 -2.60 3.90 -20.70
C THR A 135 -2.33 3.30 -19.33
N LEU A 136 -3.38 2.81 -18.69
CA LEU A 136 -3.32 2.08 -17.42
C LEU A 136 -3.83 0.67 -17.64
N PHE A 137 -3.46 -0.25 -16.76
CA PHE A 137 -3.97 -1.60 -16.75
C PHE A 137 -4.72 -1.83 -15.45
N ALA A 138 -5.84 -2.54 -15.53
CA ALA A 138 -6.63 -2.93 -14.39
C ALA A 138 -6.81 -4.45 -14.34
N LYS A 139 -6.85 -5.04 -13.14
CA LYS A 139 -7.12 -6.46 -12.92
C LYS A 139 -8.18 -6.66 -11.87
N ASP A 140 -9.27 -7.33 -12.22
CA ASP A 140 -10.28 -7.80 -11.27
C ASP A 140 -9.81 -9.11 -10.64
N ALA A 141 -9.56 -9.09 -9.34
CA ALA A 141 -9.25 -10.28 -8.56
C ALA A 141 -9.67 -10.13 -7.10
N ASN A 142 -10.21 -11.21 -6.52
CA ASN A 142 -10.50 -11.30 -5.09
C ASN A 142 -11.48 -10.23 -4.55
N GLY A 143 -12.37 -9.68 -5.39
CA GLY A 143 -13.29 -8.60 -4.99
C GLY A 143 -12.64 -7.22 -4.96
N TRP A 144 -11.52 -7.06 -5.66
CA TRP A 144 -10.77 -5.82 -5.82
C TRP A 144 -10.44 -5.59 -7.29
N LEU A 145 -10.41 -4.32 -7.69
CA LEU A 145 -9.81 -3.89 -8.95
C LEU A 145 -8.44 -3.28 -8.65
N TYR A 146 -7.40 -3.93 -9.14
CA TYR A 146 -6.02 -3.47 -9.05
C TYR A 146 -5.69 -2.65 -10.28
N VAL A 147 -5.17 -1.44 -10.12
CA VAL A 147 -4.80 -0.55 -11.24
C VAL A 147 -3.32 -0.24 -11.15
N ALA A 148 -2.61 -0.37 -12.27
CA ALA A 148 -1.18 -0.14 -12.37
C ALA A 148 -0.80 0.44 -13.75
N GLN A 149 0.45 0.87 -13.91
CA GLN A 149 0.96 1.42 -15.17
C GLN A 149 1.41 0.32 -16.15
N SER A 150 1.61 -0.90 -15.67
CA SER A 150 2.00 -2.04 -16.50
C SER A 150 1.28 -3.33 -16.10
N GLU A 151 1.06 -4.23 -17.05
CA GLU A 151 0.50 -5.57 -16.79
C GLU A 151 1.39 -6.40 -15.84
N GLN A 152 2.70 -6.17 -15.87
CA GLN A 152 3.67 -6.91 -15.05
C GLN A 152 3.40 -6.74 -13.55
N GLU A 153 2.96 -5.55 -13.13
CA GLU A 153 2.58 -5.27 -11.75
C GLU A 153 1.30 -6.00 -11.32
N LEU A 154 0.44 -6.36 -12.28
CA LEU A 154 -0.82 -7.07 -12.05
C LEU A 154 -0.64 -8.61 -12.01
N LEU A 155 0.55 -9.12 -12.36
CA LEU A 155 0.84 -10.56 -12.30
C LEU A 155 0.74 -11.09 -10.86
N ARG A 156 1.06 -10.27 -9.86
CA ARG A 156 1.06 -10.65 -8.44
C ARG A 156 0.41 -9.59 -7.58
N VAL A 157 -0.91 -9.62 -7.56
CA VAL A 157 -1.71 -8.78 -6.67
C VAL A 157 -1.92 -9.45 -5.30
N PRO A 158 -2.00 -8.69 -4.20
CA PRO A 158 -2.35 -9.25 -2.90
C PRO A 158 -3.76 -9.86 -2.93
N ALA A 159 -4.04 -10.86 -2.09
CA ALA A 159 -5.41 -11.38 -1.97
C ALA A 159 -6.30 -10.43 -1.17
N ASP A 160 -5.73 -9.78 -0.15
CA ASP A 160 -6.37 -8.76 0.66
C ASP A 160 -5.43 -7.55 0.80
N PRO A 161 -5.59 -6.51 -0.02
CA PRO A 161 -4.80 -5.29 0.07
C PRO A 161 -5.13 -4.48 1.33
N ALA A 162 -6.32 -4.63 1.93
CA ALA A 162 -6.69 -3.88 3.14
C ALA A 162 -5.81 -4.25 4.34
N ALA A 163 -5.34 -5.50 4.42
CA ALA A 163 -4.38 -5.93 5.43
C ALA A 163 -3.09 -5.10 5.41
N GLY A 164 -2.62 -4.67 4.23
CA GLY A 164 -1.43 -3.82 4.09
C GLY A 164 -1.58 -2.41 4.67
N LEU A 165 -2.82 -1.94 4.83
CA LEU A 165 -3.15 -0.62 5.37
C LEU A 165 -3.13 -0.58 6.90
N GLY A 166 -3.20 -1.75 7.57
CA GLY A 166 -3.24 -1.84 9.02
C GLY A 166 -4.44 -1.08 9.61
N ASN A 167 -4.21 -0.27 10.65
CA ASN A 167 -5.25 0.50 11.32
C ASN A 167 -5.46 1.92 10.74
N LEU A 168 -4.71 2.31 9.70
CA LEU A 168 -4.80 3.64 9.09
C LEU A 168 -6.22 4.04 8.68
N PRO A 169 -6.99 3.22 7.93
CA PRO A 169 -8.31 3.64 7.45
C PRO A 169 -9.36 3.73 8.58
N SER A 170 -9.11 3.10 9.72
CA SER A 170 -9.97 3.24 10.90
C SER A 170 -9.70 4.55 11.66
N ARG A 171 -8.44 5.02 11.64
CA ARG A 171 -7.99 6.19 12.40
C ARG A 171 -8.11 7.50 11.61
N TYR A 172 -7.94 7.45 10.28
CA TYR A 172 -7.85 8.62 9.42
C TYR A 172 -8.73 8.44 8.18
N ASN A 173 -9.25 9.54 7.63
CA ASN A 173 -9.94 9.51 6.33
C ASN A 173 -8.97 9.37 5.15
N VAL A 174 -7.80 9.99 5.27
CA VAL A 174 -6.67 9.84 4.36
C VAL A 174 -5.41 9.81 5.20
N ALA A 175 -4.52 8.85 4.94
CA ALA A 175 -3.22 8.76 5.59
C ALA A 175 -2.16 8.27 4.60
N THR A 176 -0.95 8.79 4.75
CA THR A 176 0.23 8.31 4.03
C THR A 176 1.24 7.80 5.04
N ARG A 177 1.79 6.62 4.80
CA ARG A 177 2.90 6.03 5.55
C ARG A 177 4.06 5.83 4.62
N ILE A 178 5.22 6.38 4.98
CA ILE A 178 6.47 6.19 4.26
C ILE A 178 7.30 5.17 5.02
N ASP A 179 7.84 4.18 4.31
CA ASP A 179 8.76 3.20 4.84
C ASP A 179 10.19 3.63 4.51
N VAL A 180 10.82 4.34 5.45
CA VAL A 180 12.18 4.84 5.30
C VAL A 180 13.17 3.70 5.04
N GLN A 181 12.93 2.50 5.58
CA GLN A 181 13.82 1.36 5.35
C GLN A 181 13.77 0.84 3.93
N ALA A 182 12.66 1.06 3.22
CA ALA A 182 12.49 0.65 1.83
C ALA A 182 13.07 1.68 0.83
N LEU A 183 13.48 2.87 1.29
CA LEU A 183 14.06 3.89 0.41
C LEU A 183 15.49 3.52 -0.03
N PRO A 184 15.83 3.68 -1.31
CA PRO A 184 17.19 3.60 -1.81
C PRO A 184 18.14 4.56 -1.07
N PRO A 185 19.41 4.19 -0.84
CA PRO A 185 20.39 5.03 -0.16
C PRO A 185 20.54 6.43 -0.76
N GLU A 186 20.46 6.55 -2.09
CA GLU A 186 20.59 7.82 -2.79
C GLU A 186 19.43 8.77 -2.47
N LEU A 187 18.20 8.25 -2.40
CA LEU A 187 17.03 9.04 -2.03
C LEU A 187 17.06 9.43 -0.55
N LYS A 188 17.57 8.55 0.33
CA LYS A 188 17.80 8.90 1.74
C LYS A 188 18.79 10.04 1.87
N ALA A 189 19.95 9.92 1.23
CA ALA A 189 20.99 10.96 1.26
C ALA A 189 20.46 12.30 0.72
N MET A 190 19.73 12.28 -0.38
CA MET A 190 19.10 13.47 -0.94
C MET A 190 18.06 14.07 0.01
N ALA A 191 17.21 13.25 0.62
CA ALA A 191 16.20 13.72 1.57
C ALA A 191 16.84 14.32 2.83
N THR A 192 17.85 13.65 3.40
CA THR A 192 18.61 14.14 4.56
C THR A 192 19.30 15.46 4.25
N GLU A 193 19.90 15.59 3.07
CA GLU A 193 20.55 16.82 2.63
C GLU A 193 19.54 17.97 2.49
N GLN A 194 18.37 17.72 1.91
CA GLN A 194 17.30 18.72 1.84
C GLN A 194 16.79 19.12 3.23
N MET A 195 16.65 18.16 4.15
CA MET A 195 16.28 18.45 5.54
C MET A 195 17.35 19.29 6.24
N ARG A 196 18.64 18.99 6.03
CA ARG A 196 19.77 19.76 6.55
C ARG A 196 19.74 21.20 6.04
N ILE A 197 19.60 21.39 4.73
CA ILE A 197 19.48 22.72 4.12
C ILE A 197 18.26 23.48 4.68
N GLY A 198 17.11 22.80 4.82
CA GLY A 198 15.90 23.40 5.39
C GLY A 198 16.08 23.81 6.85
N PHE A 199 16.76 23.00 7.65
CA PHE A 199 17.10 23.29 9.04
C PHE A 199 18.07 24.46 9.15
N GLU A 200 19.14 24.48 8.35
CA GLU A 200 20.10 25.59 8.29
C GLU A 200 19.43 26.90 7.90
N ASN A 201 18.54 26.88 6.90
CA ASN A 201 17.75 28.04 6.49
C ASN A 201 16.79 28.52 7.59
N ALA A 202 16.13 27.58 8.30
CA ALA A 202 15.24 27.92 9.40
C ALA A 202 16.02 28.52 10.60
N MET A 203 17.22 28.02 10.87
CA MET A 203 18.10 28.55 11.92
C MET A 203 18.65 29.94 11.55
N ALA A 204 19.05 30.14 10.30
CA ALA A 204 19.45 31.45 9.81
C ALA A 204 18.32 32.50 9.84
N ALA A 205 17.05 32.05 9.79
CA ALA A 205 15.90 32.92 9.97
C ALA A 205 15.57 33.23 11.44
N GLN A 206 16.20 32.55 12.41
CA GLN A 206 16.02 32.76 13.85
C GLN A 206 17.20 33.54 14.44
N ASP A 207 17.31 34.82 14.05
CA ASP A 207 18.39 35.74 14.45
C ASP A 207 18.34 36.19 15.93
N ASP A 208 17.22 35.95 16.64
CA ASP A 208 16.96 36.45 18.01
C ASP A 208 17.21 35.44 19.15
N GLN A 209 17.80 34.27 18.87
CA GLN A 209 18.08 33.25 19.90
C GLN A 209 19.46 33.45 20.54
N SER A 210 19.57 33.22 21.86
CA SER A 210 20.87 33.22 22.54
C SER A 210 21.79 32.12 21.97
N GLU A 211 23.11 32.34 21.98
CA GLU A 211 24.11 31.41 21.45
C GLU A 211 23.97 29.98 22.02
N GLU A 212 23.55 29.87 23.28
CA GLU A 212 23.33 28.60 23.98
C GLU A 212 22.10 27.84 23.45
N GLN A 213 21.04 28.58 23.07
CA GLN A 213 19.82 28.02 22.49
C GLN A 213 20.04 27.57 21.03
N GLN A 214 20.83 28.32 20.26
CA GLN A 214 21.22 27.96 18.89
C GLN A 214 22.11 26.71 18.89
N ALA A 215 23.10 26.62 19.78
CA ALA A 215 23.97 25.44 19.90
C ALA A 215 23.20 24.17 20.29
N ALA A 216 22.27 24.28 21.26
CA ALA A 216 21.43 23.16 21.68
C ALA A 216 20.48 22.70 20.56
N THR A 217 19.87 23.66 19.83
CA THR A 217 18.96 23.36 18.71
C THR A 217 19.71 22.71 17.55
N LYS A 218 20.91 23.20 17.22
CA LYS A 218 21.78 22.61 16.19
C LYS A 218 22.18 21.17 16.54
N ALA A 219 22.67 20.93 17.75
CA ALA A 219 23.06 19.59 18.19
C ALA A 219 21.87 18.60 18.18
N ALA A 220 20.67 19.07 18.58
CA ALA A 220 19.46 18.26 18.52
C ALA A 220 19.03 17.93 17.07
N GLY A 221 19.13 18.90 16.16
CA GLY A 221 18.85 18.71 14.73
C GLY A 221 19.80 17.71 14.07
N GLU A 222 21.11 17.85 14.30
CA GLU A 222 22.13 16.93 13.78
C GLU A 222 21.94 15.50 14.31
N ALA A 223 21.62 15.34 15.60
CA ALA A 223 21.33 14.04 16.18
C ALA A 223 20.08 13.38 15.58
N GLN A 224 19.04 14.16 15.25
CA GLN A 224 17.84 13.65 14.58
C GLN A 224 18.12 13.25 13.13
N LEU A 225 18.91 14.03 12.39
CA LEU A 225 19.31 13.69 11.01
C LEU A 225 20.16 12.40 10.98
N ALA A 226 21.10 12.25 11.90
CA ALA A 226 21.92 11.05 12.02
C ALA A 226 21.11 9.78 12.33
N GLN A 227 19.94 9.90 12.98
CA GLN A 227 19.03 8.76 13.20
C GLN A 227 18.27 8.34 11.94
N ILE A 228 18.09 9.25 10.96
CA ILE A 228 17.41 8.96 9.68
C ILE A 228 18.38 8.26 8.70
N GLU A 229 19.67 8.53 8.83
CA GLU A 229 20.73 7.90 8.01
C GLU A 229 21.01 6.43 8.40
N GLN A 230 20.66 6.01 9.62
CA GLN A 230 20.78 4.64 10.12
C GLN A 230 19.64 3.74 9.63
#